data_AF-A0A2S9GCB0-F1
#
_entry.id   AF-A0A2S9GCB0-F1
#
_cell.length_a   1.000
_cell.length_b   1.000
_cell.length_c   1.000
_cell.angle_alpha   90.00
_cell.angle_beta   90.00
_cell.angle_gamma   90.00
#
_symmetry.space_group_name_H-M   'P 1'
#
loop_
_entity.id
_entity.type
_entity.pdbx_description
1 polymer ?
#
loop_
_entity_poly.entity_id
_entity_poly.type
_entity_poly.pdbx_seq_one_letter_code
_entity_poly.pdbx_strand_id
1 'polypeptide(L)'
;AKDTVIVATSTLELGIDIGDLDRVIQIDAPRSVSSFLQRLGRTGRRPGTSRNTLFLSTSLDGLLDAAAVLLLWKRGFVEKVVAP
;
A
#
# COMPACT_ATOMS: atom_id res chain seq x y z
N ALA A 1 -20.76 5.96 3.45
CA ALA A 1 -20.76 5.13 4.68
C ALA A 1 -19.85 5.83 5.69
N LYS A 2 -20.30 6.03 6.93
CA LYS A 2 -19.62 6.93 7.87
C LYS A 2 -18.42 6.28 8.56
N ASP A 3 -18.36 4.95 8.61
CA ASP A 3 -17.22 4.16 9.09
C ASP A 3 -17.19 2.85 8.28
N THR A 4 -16.16 2.63 7.45
CA THR A 4 -16.06 1.44 6.59
C THR A 4 -14.71 0.79 6.79
N VAL A 5 -14.72 -0.48 7.18
CA VAL A 5 -13.52 -1.31 7.30
C VAL A 5 -13.64 -2.44 6.29
N ILE A 6 -12.57 -2.68 5.55
CA ILE A 6 -12.50 -3.72 4.54
C ILE A 6 -11.23 -4.51 4.78
N VAL A 7 -11.38 -5.84 4.81
CA VAL A 7 -10.27 -6.78 4.87
C VAL A 7 -10.22 -7.50 3.55
N ALA A 8 -9.07 -7.47 2.88
CA ALA A 8 -8.88 -8.11 1.59
C ALA A 8 -7.44 -8.58 1.41
N THR A 9 -7.27 -9.46 0.42
CA THR A 9 -5.96 -9.89 -0.08
C THR A 9 -5.53 -8.97 -1.23
N SER A 10 -4.70 -9.47 -2.16
CA SER A 10 -4.28 -8.73 -3.36
C SER A 10 -5.42 -8.34 -4.30
N THR A 11 -6.62 -8.87 -4.10
CA THR A 11 -7.80 -8.63 -4.92
C THR A 11 -8.28 -7.17 -4.92
N LEU A 12 -7.94 -6.38 -3.88
CA LEU A 12 -8.27 -4.95 -3.81
C LEU A 12 -7.11 -4.03 -4.20
N GLU A 13 -6.01 -4.58 -4.73
CA GLU A 13 -4.90 -3.75 -5.23
C GLU A 13 -5.30 -2.92 -6.45
N LEU A 14 -6.05 -3.53 -7.37
CA LEU A 14 -6.50 -2.94 -8.62
C LEU A 14 -8.00 -3.17 -8.84
N GLY A 15 -8.67 -2.16 -9.40
CA GLY A 15 -9.97 -2.34 -10.05
C GLY A 15 -11.22 -1.95 -9.25
N ILE A 16 -11.17 -1.85 -7.91
CA ILE A 16 -12.34 -1.46 -7.11
C ILE A 16 -12.13 -0.06 -6.52
N ASP A 17 -13.02 0.87 -6.85
CA ASP A 17 -12.99 2.24 -6.33
C ASP A 17 -13.79 2.33 -5.03
N ILE A 18 -13.10 2.10 -3.91
CA ILE A 18 -13.68 2.19 -2.56
C ILE A 18 -13.42 3.60 -2.04
N GLY A 19 -14.04 4.61 -2.67
CA GLY A 19 -13.95 6.01 -2.24
C GLY A 19 -12.53 6.50 -1.88
N ASP A 20 -12.44 7.49 -1.00
CA ASP A 20 -11.18 7.92 -0.38
C ASP A 20 -11.10 7.33 1.03
N LEU A 21 -10.11 6.47 1.28
CA LEU A 21 -9.87 5.86 2.59
C LEU A 21 -8.95 6.75 3.43
N ASP A 22 -9.15 6.77 4.75
CA ASP A 22 -8.28 7.56 5.62
C ASP A 22 -6.94 6.87 5.91
N ARG A 23 -6.89 5.54 5.84
CA ARG A 23 -5.70 4.73 6.15
C ARG A 23 -5.74 3.36 5.46
N VAL A 24 -4.56 2.87 5.08
CA VAL A 24 -4.30 1.46 4.75
C VAL A 24 -3.51 0.81 5.87
N ILE A 25 -3.89 -0.40 6.26
CA ILE A 25 -3.11 -1.25 7.17
C ILE A 25 -2.62 -2.45 6.38
N GLN A 26 -1.30 -2.63 6.37
CA GLN A 26 -0.58 -3.55 5.53
C GLN A 26 0.02 -4.65 6.40
N ILE A 27 -0.59 -5.84 6.41
CA ILE A 27 -0.02 -7.02 7.08
C ILE A 27 1.07 -7.57 6.16
N ASP A 28 2.31 -7.52 6.65
CA ASP A 28 3.54 -7.81 5.90
C ASP A 28 3.71 -7.02 4.59
N ALA A 29 4.93 -7.01 4.05
CA ALA A 29 5.24 -6.22 2.86
C ALA A 29 4.55 -6.76 1.60
N PRO A 30 4.05 -5.89 0.70
CA PRO A 30 3.70 -6.32 -0.65
C PRO A 30 4.98 -6.73 -1.40
N ARG A 31 4.82 -7.57 -2.43
CA ARG A 31 5.94 -8.12 -3.20
C ARG A 31 6.64 -7.11 -4.14
N SER A 32 6.07 -5.91 -4.28
CA SER A 32 6.62 -4.85 -5.14
C SER A 32 6.28 -3.46 -4.62
N VAL A 33 7.12 -2.48 -4.95
CA VAL A 33 6.87 -1.06 -4.72
C VAL A 33 5.66 -0.58 -5.53
N SER A 34 5.49 -1.08 -6.75
CA SER A 34 4.28 -0.80 -7.53
C SER A 34 2.99 -1.20 -6.81
N SER A 35 2.93 -2.39 -6.21
CA SER A 35 1.77 -2.86 -5.42
C SER A 35 1.55 -1.99 -4.19
N PHE A 36 2.62 -1.63 -3.46
CA PHE A 36 2.54 -0.68 -2.36
C PHE A 36 1.94 0.67 -2.78
N LEU A 37 2.42 1.25 -3.88
CA LEU A 37 1.93 2.54 -4.38
C LEU A 37 0.46 2.51 -4.78
N GLN A 38 0.00 1.42 -5.40
CA GLN A 38 -1.41 1.24 -5.75
C GLN A 38 -2.31 1.19 -4.51
N ARG A 39 -1.85 0.55 -3.43
CA ARG A 39 -2.54 0.51 -2.13
C ARG A 39 -2.50 1.86 -1.43
N LEU A 40 -1.32 2.50 -1.36
CA LEU A 40 -1.14 3.83 -0.78
C LEU A 40 -2.03 4.89 -1.46
N GLY A 41 -2.21 4.76 -2.78
CA GLY A 41 -3.08 5.62 -3.60
C GLY A 41 -4.59 5.47 -3.34
N ARG A 42 -5.00 4.59 -2.43
CA ARG A 42 -6.38 4.50 -1.91
C ARG A 42 -6.65 5.49 -0.78
N THR A 43 -5.60 6.12 -0.26
CA THR A 43 -5.71 7.10 0.82
C THR A 43 -5.24 8.48 0.37
N GLY A 44 -5.72 9.51 1.06
CA GLY A 44 -5.20 10.86 0.87
C GLY A 44 -5.62 11.48 -0.47
N ARG A 45 -6.78 11.13 -1.03
CA ARG A 45 -7.27 11.69 -2.30
C ARG A 45 -7.98 13.04 -2.13
N ARG A 46 -8.53 13.33 -0.94
CA ARG A 46 -9.17 14.62 -0.64
C ARG A 46 -8.14 15.75 -0.44
N PRO A 47 -8.46 16.99 -0.82
CA PRO A 47 -7.64 18.15 -0.46
C PRO A 47 -7.45 18.24 1.06
N GLY A 48 -6.21 18.48 1.49
CA GLY A 48 -5.86 18.62 2.91
C GLY A 48 -5.65 17.30 3.67
N THR A 49 -5.73 16.15 3.01
CA THR A 49 -5.39 14.85 3.62
C THR A 49 -4.03 14.34 3.15
N SER A 50 -3.38 13.52 3.98
CA SER A 50 -2.10 12.87 3.66
C SER A 50 -2.31 11.39 3.39
N ARG A 51 -1.56 10.84 2.44
CA ARG A 51 -1.46 9.40 2.24
C ARG A 51 -0.99 8.73 3.54
N ASN A 52 -1.67 7.68 3.98
CA ASN A 52 -1.47 7.09 5.29
C ASN A 52 -1.46 5.57 5.21
N THR A 53 -0.31 4.96 5.50
CA THR A 53 -0.18 3.50 5.53
C THR A 53 0.61 3.06 6.75
N LEU A 54 0.06 2.09 7.48
CA LEU A 54 0.73 1.40 8.58
C LEU A 54 1.15 0.00 8.10
N PHE A 55 2.41 -0.35 8.29
CA PHE A 55 2.88 -1.72 8.13
C PHE A 55 2.85 -2.45 9.47
N LEU A 56 2.25 -3.64 9.48
CA LEU A 56 2.27 -4.58 10.59
C LEU A 56 3.04 -5.81 10.13
N SER A 57 4.34 -5.84 10.45
CA SER A 57 5.20 -6.99 10.14
C SER A 57 5.03 -8.07 11.19
N THR A 58 4.83 -9.31 10.73
CA THR A 58 4.57 -10.48 11.60
C THR A 58 5.85 -11.23 11.97
N SER A 59 6.97 -10.91 11.31
CA SER A 59 8.29 -11.48 11.54
C SER A 59 9.40 -10.44 11.33
N LEU A 60 10.64 -10.78 11.70
CA LEU A 60 11.81 -9.95 11.45
C LEU A 60 12.08 -9.79 9.94
N ASP A 61 11.95 -10.87 9.17
CA ASP A 61 12.11 -10.83 7.71
C ASP A 61 11.02 -9.94 7.08
N GLY A 62 9.77 -10.06 7.53
CA GLY A 62 8.69 -9.19 7.07
C GLY A 62 8.89 -7.71 7.46
N LEU A 63 9.63 -7.42 8.53
CA LEU A 63 10.04 -6.06 8.88
C LEU A 63 11.12 -5.55 7.91
N LEU A 64 12.11 -6.38 7.59
CA LEU A 64 13.15 -6.04 6.62
C LEU A 64 12.55 -5.80 5.23
N ASP A 65 11.62 -6.63 4.79
CA ASP A 65 10.92 -6.45 3.52
C ASP A 65 10.12 -5.15 3.49
N ALA A 66 9.39 -4.83 4.57
CA ALA A 66 8.63 -3.59 4.66
C ALA A 66 9.56 -2.36 4.62
N ALA A 67 10.69 -2.43 5.34
CA ALA A 67 11.70 -1.38 5.32
C ALA A 67 12.33 -1.23 3.92
N ALA A 68 12.60 -2.34 3.22
CA ALA A 68 13.14 -2.32 1.86
C ALA A 68 12.17 -1.65 0.87
N VAL A 69 10.88 -2.02 0.91
CA VAL A 69 9.84 -1.40 0.08
C VAL A 69 9.74 0.11 0.35
N LEU A 70 9.70 0.51 1.62
CA LEU A 70 9.66 1.92 1.99
C LEU A 70 10.92 2.70 1.57
N LEU A 71 12.09 2.08 1.69
CA LEU A 71 13.36 2.68 1.27
C LEU A 71 13.42 2.86 -0.25
N LEU A 72 13.01 1.85 -1.02
CA LEU A 72 12.97 1.91 -2.48
C LEU A 72 11.98 2.98 -2.96
N TRP A 73 10.77 3.02 -2.38
CA TRP A 73 9.81 4.08 -2.64
C TRP A 73 10.39 5.46 -2.34
N LYS A 74 11.00 5.64 -1.16
CA LYS A 74 11.65 6.91 -0.77
C LYS A 74 12.75 7.35 -1.75
N ARG A 75 13.42 6.40 -2.40
CA ARG A 75 14.44 6.65 -3.43
C ARG A 75 13.85 6.86 -4.83
N GLY A 76 12.53 6.86 -4.97
CA GLY A 76 11.85 7.03 -6.27
C GLY A 76 11.92 5.81 -7.18
N PHE A 77 12.23 4.63 -6.63
CA PHE A 77 12.28 3.39 -7.40
C PHE A 77 10.88 2.78 -7.56
N VAL A 78 10.59 2.27 -8.75
CA VAL A 78 9.49 1.36 -9.05
C VAL A 78 10.03 0.31 -10.03
N GLU A 79 9.66 -0.95 -9.85
CA GLU A 79 10.09 -2.04 -10.71
C GLU A 79 9.63 -1.81 -12.17
N LYS A 80 10.45 -2.23 -13.14
CA LYS A 80 10.05 -2.20 -14.56
C LYS A 80 8.98 -3.25 -14.83
N VAL A 81 7.96 -2.88 -15.61
CA VAL A 81 6.99 -3.82 -16.16
C VAL A 81 7.56 -4.39 -17.45
N VAL A 82 7.71 -5.71 -17.51
CA VAL A 82 8.14 -6.44 -18.70
C VAL A 82 6.97 -7.31 -19.15
N ALA A 83 6.54 -7.13 -20.40
CA ALA A 83 5.53 -8.02 -20.99
C ALA A 83 6.13 -9.43 -21.17
N PRO A 84 5.32 -10.50 -21.04
CA PRO A 84 5.77 -11.87 -21.30
C PRO A 84 6.32 -12.06 -22.72
#